data_AF-A0A671F6I4-F1
#
_entry.id   AF-A0A671F6I4-F1
#
_cell.length_a   1.000
_cell.length_b   1.000
_cell.length_c   1.000
_cell.angle_alpha   90.00
_cell.angle_beta   90.00
_cell.angle_gamma   90.00
#
_symmetry.space_group_name_H-M   'P 1'
#
loop_
_entity.id
_entity.type
_entity.pdbx_description
1 polymer ?
#
loop_
_entity_poly.entity_id
_entity_poly.type
_entity_poly.pdbx_seq_one_letter_code
_entity_poly.pdbx_strand_id
1 'polypeptide(L)'
;MLYTRRNLTCAQTINSTVLGNLNVTKKTTFIVHGFRPTGSPPVWIGDLVEGLLSVEDMNVVVVDWNRGATTVMYHHASSRTKDVANILKEFIDQMLAEGASLEDIYMIGVSLGAHISGFVGKMYDGQLGRITGLDPAGPLFNGKPPEDRLDPTDAQFVDVIHSDTDALGYKESLGNIDFYPNGGLDQPGCPKTIFGGLQYFKCDHQRSIYLYLSSLRENCTITAYPCDSYRDYRNGKCVSCGIPQKESCPILGYYADHWKDYLKEKSPPVTKAFFDTAEEKPFCIYHYFVDIITWNKNVRRGSITIKLRDKAGSTTESKIDHEPATFQKYHQVSLLARFNQDLDKVAAISLMFSTGSVVGPKYKLRILRMKLRSLANPERPQLCRSLWFPSDLAELRELSEVLRDYRKEHQAYVFLLFCSAYLYKQCFAIPGSSFLNVLAGALFGPWLGLLLCCVLTSVGATCCYLLSSMFGKQLVVSYFPDKVAPLQRKVEENRNSLFFFLLFLRLFPMTPNWFLNLSAPILNIPMAQFFFSVLIGLIPYNFICVQTGSILSTLTSLDALFSWGTVFKLLAIALVALVPGTLIKKFSQKDLHLNGTSNANHLNSRKHT
;
A
#
# COMPACT_ATOMS: atom_id res chain seq x y z
N MET A 1 -38.48 -29.89 -12.49
CA MET A 1 -39.28 -28.97 -11.66
C MET A 1 -39.09 -27.55 -12.17
N LEU A 2 -40.15 -26.91 -12.68
CA LEU A 2 -40.12 -25.58 -13.29
C LEU A 2 -40.41 -24.49 -12.27
N TYR A 3 -39.54 -23.49 -12.24
CA TYR A 3 -39.69 -22.23 -11.52
C TYR A 3 -39.62 -21.07 -12.50
N THR A 4 -40.40 -20.03 -12.21
CA THR A 4 -40.43 -18.75 -12.92
C THR A 4 -40.65 -17.65 -11.88
N ARG A 5 -40.55 -16.39 -12.29
CA ARG A 5 -40.89 -15.25 -11.41
C ARG A 5 -42.32 -15.30 -10.85
N ARG A 6 -43.23 -16.07 -11.47
CA ARG A 6 -44.61 -16.24 -11.02
C ARG A 6 -44.77 -17.30 -9.93
N ASN A 7 -43.82 -18.23 -9.79
CA ASN A 7 -43.92 -19.37 -8.87
C ASN A 7 -42.57 -19.71 -8.22
N LEU A 8 -42.00 -18.73 -7.51
CA LEU A 8 -40.67 -18.84 -6.88
C LEU A 8 -40.56 -19.98 -5.86
N THR A 9 -41.62 -20.25 -5.11
CA THR A 9 -41.60 -21.20 -3.99
C THR A 9 -42.30 -22.53 -4.28
N CYS A 10 -43.11 -22.59 -5.35
CA CYS A 10 -43.91 -23.76 -5.70
C CYS A 10 -43.61 -24.18 -7.14
N ALA A 11 -42.74 -25.16 -7.30
CA ALA A 11 -42.35 -25.66 -8.60
C ALA A 11 -43.51 -26.37 -9.30
N GLN A 12 -43.63 -26.16 -10.62
CA GLN A 12 -44.51 -26.98 -11.46
C GLN A 12 -43.75 -28.22 -11.93
N THR A 13 -44.35 -29.39 -11.77
CA THR A 13 -43.80 -30.62 -12.37
C THR A 13 -44.08 -30.61 -13.86
N ILE A 14 -43.02 -30.75 -14.66
CA ILE A 14 -43.04 -30.74 -16.13
C ILE A 14 -42.31 -31.98 -16.64
N ASN A 15 -42.65 -32.43 -17.85
CA ASN A 15 -42.02 -33.56 -18.54
C ASN A 15 -42.09 -33.34 -20.07
N SER A 16 -41.58 -34.26 -20.87
CA SER A 16 -41.53 -34.15 -22.34
C SER A 16 -42.91 -34.06 -23.00
N THR A 17 -43.98 -34.50 -22.32
CA THR A 17 -45.37 -34.39 -22.83
C THR A 17 -46.12 -33.16 -22.32
N VAL A 18 -45.65 -32.54 -21.23
CA VAL A 18 -46.32 -31.45 -20.53
C VAL A 18 -45.28 -30.40 -20.16
N LEU A 19 -45.13 -29.38 -21.00
CA LEU A 19 -44.24 -28.24 -20.76
C LEU A 19 -44.77 -27.26 -19.70
N GLY A 20 -46.05 -27.38 -19.33
CA GLY A 20 -46.66 -26.56 -18.29
C GLY A 20 -46.65 -25.07 -18.64
N ASN A 21 -46.20 -24.23 -17.71
CA ASN A 21 -46.08 -22.77 -17.90
C ASN A 21 -44.72 -22.35 -18.48
N LEU A 22 -43.92 -23.28 -18.99
CA LEU A 22 -42.63 -22.97 -19.61
C LEU A 22 -42.87 -22.12 -20.85
N ASN A 23 -42.16 -20.99 -20.94
CA ASN A 23 -42.21 -20.13 -22.12
C ASN A 23 -40.95 -20.33 -22.97
N VAL A 24 -41.09 -21.04 -24.09
CA VAL A 24 -39.98 -21.41 -25.00
C VAL A 24 -39.25 -20.23 -25.63
N THR A 25 -39.87 -19.04 -25.66
CA THR A 25 -39.22 -17.81 -26.15
C THR A 25 -38.27 -17.16 -25.13
N LYS A 26 -38.26 -17.66 -23.88
CA LYS A 26 -37.36 -17.19 -22.83
C LYS A 26 -36.18 -18.14 -22.68
N LYS A 27 -35.04 -17.58 -22.30
CA LYS A 27 -33.88 -18.32 -21.80
C LYS A 27 -34.31 -19.36 -20.78
N THR A 28 -33.81 -20.58 -20.93
CA THR A 28 -34.12 -21.69 -20.03
C THR A 28 -32.85 -22.20 -19.38
N THR A 29 -32.76 -22.02 -18.06
CA THR A 29 -31.62 -22.44 -17.25
C THR A 29 -31.93 -23.73 -16.51
N PHE A 30 -31.20 -24.79 -16.82
CA PHE A 30 -31.28 -26.07 -16.14
C PHE A 30 -30.31 -26.11 -14.96
N ILE A 31 -30.78 -26.52 -13.78
CA ILE A 31 -29.94 -26.78 -12.61
C ILE A 31 -29.89 -28.29 -12.40
N VAL A 32 -28.71 -28.89 -12.56
CA VAL A 32 -28.50 -30.33 -12.45
C VAL A 32 -27.62 -30.64 -11.24
N HIS A 33 -28.20 -31.26 -10.21
CA HIS A 33 -27.45 -31.63 -9.01
C HIS A 33 -26.56 -32.86 -9.21
N GLY A 34 -25.71 -33.17 -8.23
CA GLY A 34 -24.78 -34.30 -8.26
C GLY A 34 -25.22 -35.53 -7.49
N PHE A 35 -24.24 -36.32 -7.06
CA PHE A 35 -24.38 -37.53 -6.24
C PHE A 35 -25.05 -37.27 -4.88
N ARG A 36 -25.98 -38.15 -4.45
CA ARG A 36 -26.82 -37.95 -3.25
C ARG A 36 -26.88 -39.22 -2.37
N PRO A 37 -25.86 -39.54 -1.56
CA PRO A 37 -25.85 -40.78 -0.79
C PRO A 37 -27.04 -40.95 0.18
N THR A 38 -27.66 -39.84 0.62
CA THR A 38 -28.82 -39.86 1.53
C THR A 38 -30.15 -39.50 0.85
N GLY A 39 -30.16 -39.15 -0.43
CA GLY A 39 -31.36 -38.74 -1.17
C GLY A 39 -32.06 -37.46 -0.70
N SER A 40 -31.53 -36.80 0.34
CA SER A 40 -32.00 -35.47 0.74
C SER A 40 -31.94 -34.50 -0.45
N PRO A 41 -32.77 -33.45 -0.51
CA PRO A 41 -32.61 -32.38 -1.49
C PRO A 41 -31.40 -31.49 -1.14
N PRO A 42 -30.69 -30.90 -2.13
CA PRO A 42 -29.66 -29.92 -1.84
C PRO A 42 -30.27 -28.62 -1.30
N VAL A 43 -29.76 -28.14 -0.16
CA VAL A 43 -30.25 -26.92 0.51
C VAL A 43 -30.04 -25.64 -0.30
N TRP A 44 -29.08 -25.64 -1.24
CA TRP A 44 -28.72 -24.49 -2.06
C TRP A 44 -29.61 -24.28 -3.29
N ILE A 45 -30.48 -25.25 -3.65
CA ILE A 45 -31.29 -25.14 -4.88
C ILE A 45 -32.22 -23.92 -4.81
N GLY A 46 -32.89 -23.69 -3.67
CA GLY A 46 -33.80 -22.57 -3.51
C GLY A 46 -33.09 -21.23 -3.72
N ASP A 47 -31.96 -21.03 -3.04
CA ASP A 47 -31.13 -19.82 -3.19
C ASP A 47 -30.68 -19.58 -4.64
N LEU A 48 -30.38 -20.65 -5.39
CA LEU A 48 -29.93 -20.56 -6.78
C LEU A 48 -31.08 -20.22 -7.73
N VAL A 49 -32.24 -20.83 -7.54
CA VAL A 49 -33.46 -20.50 -8.28
C VAL A 49 -33.83 -19.03 -8.06
N GLU A 50 -33.85 -18.58 -6.80
CA GLU A 50 -34.16 -17.19 -6.45
C GLU A 50 -33.15 -16.22 -7.05
N GLY A 51 -31.85 -16.50 -6.92
CA GLY A 51 -30.79 -15.65 -7.46
C GLY A 51 -30.80 -15.54 -8.99
N LEU A 52 -31.10 -16.63 -9.71
CA LEU A 52 -31.22 -16.58 -11.17
C LEU A 52 -32.45 -15.76 -11.60
N LEU A 53 -33.59 -15.96 -10.94
CA LEU A 53 -34.82 -15.25 -11.26
C LEU A 53 -34.78 -13.77 -10.84
N SER A 54 -33.89 -13.39 -9.91
CA SER A 54 -33.68 -11.99 -9.54
C SER A 54 -32.89 -11.22 -10.61
N VAL A 55 -32.00 -11.87 -11.37
CA VAL A 55 -31.17 -11.19 -12.39
C VAL A 55 -31.84 -11.11 -13.77
N GLU A 56 -32.61 -12.12 -14.18
CA GLU A 56 -33.23 -12.16 -15.50
C GLU A 56 -34.59 -12.89 -15.46
N ASP A 57 -35.52 -12.51 -16.36
CA ASP A 57 -36.82 -13.19 -16.46
C ASP A 57 -36.71 -14.42 -17.36
N MET A 58 -36.38 -15.55 -16.74
CA MET A 58 -36.08 -16.82 -17.40
C MET A 58 -36.97 -17.97 -16.91
N ASN A 59 -36.93 -19.11 -17.61
CA ASN A 59 -37.39 -20.38 -17.06
C ASN A 59 -36.24 -21.01 -16.27
N VAL A 60 -36.46 -21.42 -15.03
CA VAL A 60 -35.47 -22.20 -14.25
C VAL A 60 -36.00 -23.62 -14.05
N VAL A 61 -35.30 -24.60 -14.60
CA VAL A 61 -35.68 -26.02 -14.54
C VAL A 61 -34.71 -26.76 -13.63
N VAL A 62 -35.16 -27.10 -12.43
CA VAL A 62 -34.42 -27.98 -11.53
C VAL A 62 -34.62 -29.43 -11.98
N VAL A 63 -33.51 -30.09 -12.33
CA VAL A 63 -33.47 -31.50 -12.73
C VAL A 63 -33.26 -32.34 -11.48
N ASP A 64 -34.37 -32.85 -10.94
CA ASP A 64 -34.35 -33.80 -9.83
C ASP A 64 -34.22 -35.23 -10.36
N TRP A 65 -32.99 -35.76 -10.29
CA TRP A 65 -32.69 -37.13 -10.65
C TRP A 65 -32.33 -37.97 -9.41
N ASN A 66 -32.86 -37.61 -8.24
CA ASN A 66 -32.58 -38.30 -6.98
C ASN A 66 -32.77 -39.83 -7.06
N ARG A 67 -33.71 -40.33 -7.87
CA ARG A 67 -33.88 -41.78 -8.09
C ARG A 67 -32.61 -42.47 -8.61
N GLY A 68 -31.84 -41.82 -9.47
CA GLY A 68 -30.55 -42.32 -9.96
C GLY A 68 -29.37 -41.89 -9.11
N ALA A 69 -29.46 -40.74 -8.44
CA ALA A 69 -28.38 -40.19 -7.62
C ALA A 69 -28.29 -40.78 -6.21
N THR A 70 -29.38 -41.38 -5.71
CA THR A 70 -29.52 -41.86 -4.33
C THR A 70 -29.02 -43.29 -4.17
N THR A 71 -27.74 -43.40 -3.85
CA THR A 71 -27.08 -44.68 -3.61
C THR A 71 -25.81 -44.45 -2.80
N VAL A 72 -25.40 -45.43 -2.00
CA VAL A 72 -24.07 -45.42 -1.35
C VAL A 72 -22.96 -45.82 -2.33
N MET A 73 -23.32 -46.51 -3.42
CA MET A 73 -22.38 -47.01 -4.42
C MET A 73 -22.19 -45.97 -5.53
N TYR A 74 -21.14 -45.16 -5.44
CA TYR A 74 -20.87 -44.05 -6.37
C TYR A 74 -20.90 -44.45 -7.85
N HIS A 75 -20.34 -45.62 -8.20
CA HIS A 75 -20.33 -46.11 -9.58
C HIS A 75 -21.74 -46.34 -10.17
N HIS A 76 -22.73 -46.71 -9.35
CA HIS A 76 -24.13 -46.80 -9.80
C HIS A 76 -24.68 -45.42 -10.15
N ALA A 77 -24.41 -44.38 -9.35
CA ALA A 77 -24.87 -43.03 -9.68
C ALA A 77 -24.15 -42.48 -10.93
N SER A 78 -22.84 -42.71 -11.03
CA SER A 78 -22.02 -42.30 -12.18
C SER A 78 -22.50 -42.94 -13.48
N SER A 79 -22.84 -44.24 -13.50
CA SER A 79 -23.30 -44.92 -14.72
C SER A 79 -24.66 -44.43 -15.22
N ARG A 80 -25.50 -43.84 -14.34
CA ARG A 80 -26.80 -43.27 -14.71
C ARG A 80 -26.74 -41.89 -15.34
N THR A 81 -25.57 -41.24 -15.34
CA THR A 81 -25.42 -39.88 -15.86
C THR A 81 -25.82 -39.77 -17.35
N LYS A 82 -25.42 -40.74 -18.18
CA LYS A 82 -25.81 -40.81 -19.60
C LYS A 82 -27.31 -41.03 -19.79
N ASP A 83 -27.93 -41.89 -18.96
CA ASP A 83 -29.38 -42.11 -18.98
C ASP A 83 -30.15 -40.81 -18.70
N VAL A 84 -29.72 -40.04 -17.69
CA VAL A 84 -30.32 -38.74 -17.36
C VAL A 84 -30.14 -37.74 -18.50
N ALA A 85 -28.96 -37.71 -19.14
CA ALA A 85 -28.71 -36.84 -20.27
C ALA A 85 -29.64 -37.14 -21.45
N ASN A 86 -29.90 -38.42 -21.77
CA ASN A 86 -30.84 -38.82 -22.83
C ASN A 86 -32.26 -38.31 -22.53
N ILE A 87 -32.73 -38.41 -21.28
CA ILE A 87 -34.04 -37.89 -20.87
C ILE A 87 -34.11 -36.37 -21.03
N LEU A 88 -33.03 -35.66 -20.67
CA LEU A 88 -32.95 -34.20 -20.85
C LEU A 88 -32.94 -33.82 -22.33
N LYS A 89 -32.28 -34.61 -23.18
CA LYS A 89 -32.33 -34.42 -24.64
C LYS A 89 -33.77 -34.53 -25.15
N GLU A 90 -34.49 -35.59 -24.81
CA GLU A 90 -35.90 -35.74 -25.25
C GLU A 90 -36.77 -34.55 -24.81
N PHE A 91 -36.52 -34.02 -23.61
CA PHE A 91 -37.21 -32.83 -23.11
C PHE A 91 -36.85 -31.56 -23.89
N ILE A 92 -35.56 -31.34 -24.17
CA ILE A 92 -35.09 -30.18 -24.94
C ILE A 92 -35.57 -30.28 -26.40
N ASP A 93 -35.55 -31.47 -27.01
CA ASP A 93 -36.08 -31.69 -28.37
C ASP A 93 -37.55 -31.24 -28.49
N GLN A 94 -38.35 -31.46 -27.45
CA GLN A 94 -39.74 -30.96 -27.39
C GLN A 94 -39.80 -29.43 -27.25
N MET A 95 -38.92 -28.82 -26.45
CA MET A 95 -38.84 -27.36 -26.39
C MET A 95 -38.48 -26.75 -27.74
N LEU A 96 -37.54 -27.37 -28.48
CA LEU A 96 -37.14 -26.93 -29.81
C LEU A 96 -38.29 -27.06 -30.81
N ALA A 97 -39.06 -28.15 -30.74
CA ALA A 97 -40.25 -28.34 -31.58
C ALA A 97 -41.31 -27.24 -31.35
N GLU A 98 -41.39 -26.71 -30.14
CA GLU A 98 -42.27 -25.59 -29.75
C GLU A 98 -41.65 -24.21 -30.02
N GLY A 99 -40.42 -24.15 -30.54
CA GLY A 99 -39.78 -22.91 -31.00
C GLY A 99 -38.69 -22.34 -30.09
N ALA A 100 -38.19 -23.10 -29.11
CA ALA A 100 -37.00 -22.71 -28.35
C ALA A 100 -35.74 -22.70 -29.23
N SER A 101 -34.75 -21.90 -28.84
CA SER A 101 -33.41 -21.90 -29.44
C SER A 101 -32.40 -22.63 -28.56
N LEU A 102 -31.47 -23.38 -29.16
CA LEU A 102 -30.35 -24.00 -28.42
C LEU A 102 -29.44 -22.95 -27.76
N GLU A 103 -29.34 -21.76 -28.35
CA GLU A 103 -28.54 -20.64 -27.81
C GLU A 103 -29.11 -20.09 -26.49
N ASP A 104 -30.42 -20.27 -26.28
CA ASP A 104 -31.15 -19.86 -25.07
C ASP A 104 -31.16 -20.95 -23.98
N ILE A 105 -30.53 -22.10 -24.25
CA ILE A 105 -30.36 -23.17 -23.26
C ILE A 105 -29.07 -22.96 -22.48
N TYR A 106 -29.22 -22.78 -21.16
CA TYR A 106 -28.12 -22.67 -20.22
C TYR A 106 -28.17 -23.84 -19.23
N MET A 107 -27.07 -24.56 -19.03
CA MET A 107 -27.01 -25.66 -18.04
C MET A 107 -25.99 -25.37 -16.95
N ILE A 108 -26.43 -25.41 -15.70
CA ILE A 108 -25.59 -25.32 -14.50
C ILE A 108 -25.54 -26.70 -13.87
N GLY A 109 -24.40 -27.37 -13.99
CA GLY A 109 -24.20 -28.72 -13.49
C GLY A 109 -23.27 -28.76 -12.29
N VAL A 110 -23.70 -29.40 -11.20
CA VAL A 110 -22.91 -29.55 -9.97
C VAL A 110 -22.38 -30.98 -9.84
N SER A 111 -21.08 -31.17 -9.60
CA SER A 111 -20.50 -32.52 -9.43
C SER A 111 -20.79 -33.43 -10.64
N LEU A 112 -21.43 -34.59 -10.46
CA LEU A 112 -21.92 -35.44 -11.56
C LEU A 112 -22.84 -34.70 -12.55
N GLY A 113 -23.58 -33.69 -12.08
CA GLY A 113 -24.46 -32.88 -12.92
C GLY A 113 -23.72 -32.07 -13.99
N ALA A 114 -22.45 -31.73 -13.76
CA ALA A 114 -21.60 -31.09 -14.77
C ALA A 114 -21.37 -32.00 -15.98
N HIS A 115 -21.10 -33.28 -15.74
CA HIS A 115 -20.94 -34.27 -16.81
C HIS A 115 -22.26 -34.60 -17.50
N ILE A 116 -23.38 -34.66 -16.75
CA ILE A 116 -24.71 -34.77 -17.37
C ILE A 116 -24.94 -33.62 -18.36
N SER A 117 -24.61 -32.38 -17.95
CA SER A 117 -24.74 -31.21 -18.83
C SER A 117 -23.84 -31.30 -20.06
N GLY A 118 -22.59 -31.75 -19.89
CA GLY A 118 -21.67 -32.00 -21.01
C GLY A 118 -22.18 -33.08 -21.99
N PHE A 119 -22.74 -34.18 -21.48
CA PHE A 119 -23.36 -35.20 -22.32
C PHE A 119 -24.54 -34.67 -23.13
N VAL A 120 -25.40 -33.83 -22.53
CA VAL A 120 -26.48 -33.16 -23.26
C VAL A 120 -25.92 -32.28 -24.36
N GLY A 121 -24.94 -31.44 -24.04
CA GLY A 121 -24.28 -30.55 -24.99
C GLY A 121 -23.66 -31.27 -26.19
N LYS A 122 -23.00 -32.40 -25.92
CA LYS A 122 -22.42 -33.28 -26.95
C LYS A 122 -23.46 -33.84 -27.91
N MET A 123 -24.66 -34.17 -27.45
CA MET A 123 -25.75 -34.66 -28.31
C MET A 123 -26.39 -33.57 -29.18
N TYR A 124 -25.99 -32.31 -29.00
CA TYR A 124 -26.36 -31.16 -29.85
C TYR A 124 -25.13 -30.58 -30.57
N ASP A 125 -24.04 -31.34 -30.68
CA ASP A 125 -22.80 -30.92 -31.35
C ASP A 125 -22.24 -29.60 -30.80
N GLY A 126 -22.37 -29.38 -29.49
CA GLY A 126 -21.86 -28.17 -28.84
C GLY A 126 -22.69 -26.91 -29.06
N GLN A 127 -23.89 -27.02 -29.62
CA GLN A 127 -24.72 -25.86 -29.98
C GLN A 127 -25.49 -25.24 -28.81
N LEU A 128 -25.45 -25.83 -27.61
CA LEU A 128 -26.04 -25.21 -26.41
C LEU A 128 -25.40 -23.84 -26.14
N GLY A 129 -26.20 -22.88 -25.68
CA GLY A 129 -25.74 -21.52 -25.42
C GLY A 129 -24.60 -21.43 -24.41
N ARG A 130 -24.75 -22.13 -23.27
CA ARG A 130 -23.75 -22.15 -22.20
C ARG A 130 -23.85 -23.39 -21.30
N ILE A 131 -22.71 -23.87 -20.81
CA ILE A 131 -22.62 -24.80 -19.68
C ILE A 131 -21.71 -24.22 -18.59
N THR A 132 -22.19 -24.19 -17.34
CA THR A 132 -21.36 -23.91 -16.17
C THR A 132 -21.16 -25.17 -15.35
N GLY A 133 -19.91 -25.61 -15.19
CA GLY A 133 -19.52 -26.71 -14.32
C GLY A 133 -19.16 -26.21 -12.92
N LEU A 134 -19.96 -26.55 -11.92
CA LEU A 134 -19.69 -26.24 -10.51
C LEU A 134 -19.06 -27.46 -9.84
N ASP A 135 -17.74 -27.40 -9.73
CA ASP A 135 -16.85 -28.47 -9.25
C ASP A 135 -17.21 -29.85 -9.84
N PRO A 136 -16.97 -30.05 -11.16
CA PRO A 136 -17.26 -31.32 -11.83
C PRO A 136 -16.60 -32.49 -11.11
N ALA A 137 -17.25 -33.66 -11.07
CA ALA A 137 -16.74 -34.78 -10.28
C ALA A 137 -15.48 -35.41 -10.90
N GLY A 138 -14.41 -35.53 -10.12
CA GLY A 138 -13.18 -36.19 -10.54
C GLY A 138 -13.26 -37.73 -10.60
N PRO A 139 -13.80 -38.43 -9.57
CA PRO A 139 -13.82 -39.88 -9.55
C PRO A 139 -14.60 -40.49 -10.73
N LEU A 140 -13.98 -41.45 -11.42
CA LEU A 140 -14.45 -42.10 -12.67
C LEU A 140 -14.44 -41.24 -13.95
N PHE A 141 -14.12 -39.95 -13.84
CA PHE A 141 -14.02 -39.03 -14.99
C PHE A 141 -12.59 -38.55 -15.26
N ASN A 142 -11.75 -38.36 -14.23
CA ASN A 142 -10.36 -37.93 -14.40
C ASN A 142 -9.61 -38.81 -15.43
N GLY A 143 -8.98 -38.17 -16.42
CA GLY A 143 -8.25 -38.85 -17.49
C GLY A 143 -9.13 -39.52 -18.54
N LYS A 144 -10.46 -39.36 -18.47
CA LYS A 144 -11.37 -39.81 -19.52
C LYS A 144 -11.28 -38.91 -20.75
N PRO A 145 -11.49 -39.47 -21.94
CA PRO A 145 -11.51 -38.70 -23.17
C PRO A 145 -12.76 -37.80 -23.24
N PRO A 146 -12.78 -36.75 -24.07
CA PRO A 146 -13.87 -35.76 -24.14
C PRO A 146 -15.27 -36.35 -24.28
N GLU A 147 -15.44 -37.49 -24.94
CA GLU A 147 -16.71 -38.21 -25.09
C GLU A 147 -17.34 -38.69 -23.78
N ASP A 148 -16.53 -38.89 -22.75
CA ASP A 148 -16.93 -39.49 -21.47
C ASP A 148 -16.92 -38.49 -20.29
N ARG A 149 -16.78 -37.20 -20.57
CA ARG A 149 -16.80 -36.12 -19.56
C ARG A 149 -17.33 -34.80 -20.15
N LEU A 150 -17.33 -33.76 -19.31
CA LEU A 150 -17.53 -32.38 -19.75
C LEU A 150 -16.30 -31.95 -20.55
N ASP A 151 -16.49 -31.13 -21.57
CA ASP A 151 -15.42 -30.62 -22.43
C ASP A 151 -15.76 -29.21 -22.96
N PRO A 152 -14.77 -28.36 -23.31
CA PRO A 152 -15.04 -27.03 -23.85
C PRO A 152 -15.84 -27.04 -25.16
N THR A 153 -15.90 -28.18 -25.85
CA THR A 153 -16.68 -28.37 -27.08
C THR A 153 -18.16 -28.67 -26.85
N ASP A 154 -18.60 -28.91 -25.61
CA ASP A 154 -19.98 -29.32 -25.31
C ASP A 154 -20.99 -28.15 -25.36
N ALA A 155 -20.55 -26.89 -25.47
CA ALA A 155 -21.42 -25.73 -25.65
C ALA A 155 -20.68 -24.59 -26.38
N GLN A 156 -21.41 -23.56 -26.81
CA GLN A 156 -20.82 -22.35 -27.35
C GLN A 156 -19.94 -21.59 -26.33
N PHE A 157 -20.17 -21.83 -25.04
CA PHE A 157 -19.35 -21.33 -23.94
C PHE A 157 -19.44 -22.26 -22.73
N VAL A 158 -18.31 -22.75 -22.26
CA VAL A 158 -18.19 -23.58 -21.07
C VAL A 158 -17.31 -22.86 -20.04
N ASP A 159 -17.84 -22.62 -18.85
CA ASP A 159 -17.10 -22.04 -17.73
C ASP A 159 -17.15 -22.95 -16.50
N VAL A 160 -16.00 -23.16 -15.84
CA VAL A 160 -15.89 -24.16 -14.77
C VAL A 160 -15.29 -23.55 -13.52
N ILE A 161 -15.86 -23.85 -12.36
CA ILE A 161 -15.33 -23.45 -11.05
C ILE A 161 -14.83 -24.70 -10.33
N HIS A 162 -13.51 -24.80 -10.15
CA HIS A 162 -12.82 -25.91 -9.49
C HIS A 162 -12.54 -25.54 -8.03
N SER A 163 -13.17 -26.23 -7.09
CA SER A 163 -13.03 -25.92 -5.65
C SER A 163 -12.49 -27.07 -4.80
N ASP A 164 -12.37 -28.28 -5.33
CA ASP A 164 -11.96 -29.47 -4.57
C ASP A 164 -11.13 -30.47 -5.40
N THR A 165 -10.17 -29.99 -6.20
CA THR A 165 -9.46 -30.82 -7.20
C THR A 165 -8.53 -31.88 -6.61
N ASP A 166 -8.16 -31.77 -5.35
CA ASP A 166 -7.37 -32.76 -4.61
C ASP A 166 -8.21 -33.83 -3.90
N ALA A 167 -9.54 -33.69 -3.87
CA ALA A 167 -10.45 -34.73 -3.38
C ALA A 167 -11.53 -35.12 -4.40
N LEU A 168 -12.69 -34.43 -4.42
CA LEU A 168 -13.86 -34.86 -5.21
C LEU A 168 -13.96 -34.21 -6.60
N GLY A 169 -13.31 -33.08 -6.82
CA GLY A 169 -13.32 -32.31 -8.05
C GLY A 169 -12.44 -32.88 -9.17
N TYR A 170 -12.75 -32.51 -10.41
CA TYR A 170 -11.96 -32.84 -11.59
C TYR A 170 -10.69 -31.99 -11.66
N LYS A 171 -9.54 -32.61 -11.96
CA LYS A 171 -8.22 -32.00 -11.77
C LYS A 171 -7.80 -31.03 -12.85
N GLU A 172 -8.13 -31.33 -14.10
CA GLU A 172 -7.66 -30.56 -15.26
C GLU A 172 -8.74 -29.59 -15.74
N SER A 173 -8.37 -28.75 -16.70
CA SER A 173 -9.29 -27.83 -17.36
C SER A 173 -10.40 -28.59 -18.11
N LEU A 174 -11.63 -28.09 -17.99
CA LEU A 174 -12.83 -28.64 -18.63
C LEU A 174 -13.63 -27.60 -19.43
N GLY A 175 -13.35 -26.30 -19.25
CA GLY A 175 -14.07 -25.22 -19.93
C GLY A 175 -13.22 -24.38 -20.86
N ASN A 176 -13.87 -23.41 -21.51
CA ASN A 176 -13.18 -22.30 -22.17
C ASN A 176 -12.44 -21.41 -21.17
N ILE A 177 -13.03 -21.28 -19.97
CA ILE A 177 -12.38 -20.68 -18.81
C ILE A 177 -12.60 -21.53 -17.56
N ASP A 178 -11.52 -21.79 -16.85
CA ASP A 178 -11.50 -22.56 -15.62
C ASP A 178 -11.03 -21.67 -14.46
N PHE A 179 -11.90 -21.48 -13.50
CA PHE A 179 -11.71 -20.70 -12.29
C PHE A 179 -11.22 -21.60 -11.15
N TYR A 180 -10.07 -21.25 -10.56
CA TYR A 180 -9.46 -21.98 -9.45
C TYR A 180 -9.37 -21.09 -8.20
N PRO A 181 -10.50 -20.88 -7.48
CA PRO A 181 -10.51 -20.17 -6.19
C PRO A 181 -9.51 -20.80 -5.22
N ASN A 182 -8.64 -19.99 -4.64
CA ASN A 182 -7.62 -20.40 -3.68
C ASN A 182 -6.67 -21.49 -4.22
N GLY A 183 -6.56 -21.62 -5.55
CA GLY A 183 -5.79 -22.66 -6.22
C GLY A 183 -6.59 -23.90 -6.60
N GLY A 184 -7.89 -23.95 -6.26
CA GLY A 184 -8.79 -25.07 -6.53
C GLY A 184 -8.60 -26.29 -5.62
N LEU A 185 -7.99 -26.07 -4.45
CA LEU A 185 -7.73 -27.06 -3.40
C LEU A 185 -8.57 -26.69 -2.16
N ASP A 186 -8.00 -26.75 -0.96
CA ASP A 186 -8.64 -26.30 0.28
C ASP A 186 -9.18 -24.86 0.25
N GLN A 187 -10.46 -24.70 0.56
CA GLN A 187 -11.17 -23.43 0.60
C GLN A 187 -11.18 -22.83 2.02
N PRO A 188 -10.99 -21.50 2.17
CA PRO A 188 -11.04 -20.84 3.47
C PRO A 188 -12.37 -21.08 4.21
N GLY A 189 -12.29 -21.40 5.50
CA GLY A 189 -13.47 -21.72 6.34
C GLY A 189 -13.93 -23.18 6.27
N CYS A 190 -13.33 -24.01 5.41
CA CYS A 190 -13.63 -25.44 5.37
C CYS A 190 -12.76 -26.26 6.36
N PRO A 191 -13.28 -27.38 6.92
CA PRO A 191 -12.49 -28.24 7.80
C PRO A 191 -11.28 -28.82 7.07
N LYS A 192 -10.10 -28.80 7.70
CA LYS A 192 -8.85 -29.30 7.09
C LYS A 192 -8.48 -30.74 7.45
N THR A 193 -9.32 -31.41 8.25
CA THR A 193 -9.03 -32.79 8.69
C THR A 193 -10.27 -33.66 8.60
N ILE A 194 -10.05 -34.96 8.37
CA ILE A 194 -11.10 -35.99 8.32
C ILE A 194 -11.95 -36.07 9.60
N PHE A 195 -11.44 -35.56 10.74
CA PHE A 195 -12.20 -35.44 11.98
C PHE A 195 -13.36 -34.45 11.89
N GLY A 196 -13.39 -33.59 10.85
CA GLY A 196 -14.53 -32.75 10.48
C GLY A 196 -15.72 -33.53 9.89
N GLY A 197 -15.61 -34.86 9.76
CA GLY A 197 -16.70 -35.74 9.33
C GLY A 197 -17.14 -35.49 7.89
N LEU A 198 -18.45 -35.58 7.64
CA LEU A 198 -19.00 -35.40 6.29
C LEU A 198 -18.81 -33.97 5.74
N GLN A 199 -18.58 -32.99 6.63
CA GLN A 199 -18.33 -31.60 6.24
C GLN A 199 -16.94 -31.41 5.63
N TYR A 200 -15.95 -32.21 6.03
CA TYR A 200 -14.61 -32.23 5.42
C TYR A 200 -14.69 -32.52 3.92
N PHE A 201 -15.48 -33.51 3.51
CA PHE A 201 -15.62 -33.88 2.10
C PHE A 201 -16.63 -33.03 1.30
N LYS A 202 -17.48 -32.25 1.98
CA LYS A 202 -18.56 -31.50 1.31
C LYS A 202 -18.28 -30.02 1.19
N CYS A 203 -17.52 -29.43 2.12
CA CYS A 203 -17.39 -27.99 2.22
C CYS A 203 -16.68 -27.39 1.00
N ASP A 204 -15.51 -27.92 0.66
CA ASP A 204 -14.72 -27.50 -0.49
C ASP A 204 -15.51 -27.77 -1.78
N HIS A 205 -16.06 -28.99 -1.92
CA HIS A 205 -16.89 -29.39 -3.06
C HIS A 205 -18.11 -28.47 -3.30
N GLN A 206 -18.71 -27.94 -2.24
CA GLN A 206 -19.84 -27.02 -2.32
C GLN A 206 -19.44 -25.54 -2.49
N ARG A 207 -18.16 -25.19 -2.36
CA ARG A 207 -17.71 -23.79 -2.43
C ARG A 207 -17.98 -23.19 -3.80
N SER A 208 -17.79 -23.94 -4.89
CA SER A 208 -18.14 -23.52 -6.25
C SER A 208 -19.56 -22.95 -6.36
N ILE A 209 -20.53 -23.61 -5.71
CA ILE A 209 -21.95 -23.22 -5.69
C ILE A 209 -22.13 -21.89 -4.98
N TYR A 210 -21.53 -21.73 -3.79
CA TYR A 210 -21.67 -20.50 -3.01
C TYR A 210 -20.93 -19.32 -3.64
N LEU A 211 -19.84 -19.57 -4.36
CA LEU A 211 -19.15 -18.56 -5.16
C LEU A 211 -20.01 -18.11 -6.34
N TYR A 212 -20.61 -19.05 -7.07
CA TYR A 212 -21.57 -18.74 -8.13
C TYR A 212 -22.77 -17.94 -7.59
N LEU A 213 -23.36 -18.37 -6.47
CA LEU A 213 -24.44 -17.62 -5.80
C LEU A 213 -24.03 -16.20 -5.39
N SER A 214 -22.78 -16.00 -4.96
CA SER A 214 -22.26 -14.67 -4.60
C SER A 214 -22.24 -13.74 -5.82
N SER A 215 -21.94 -14.27 -7.01
CA SER A 215 -21.92 -13.49 -8.26
C SER A 215 -23.27 -12.92 -8.66
N LEU A 216 -24.38 -13.55 -8.25
CA LEU A 216 -25.75 -13.12 -8.57
C LEU A 216 -26.24 -11.94 -7.72
N ARG A 217 -25.59 -11.65 -6.58
CA ARG A 217 -26.08 -10.67 -5.59
C ARG A 217 -25.44 -9.28 -5.72
N GLU A 218 -24.52 -9.07 -6.67
CA GLU A 218 -23.81 -7.80 -7.00
C GLU A 218 -23.11 -7.04 -5.85
N ASN A 219 -23.14 -7.52 -4.62
CA ASN A 219 -22.45 -6.87 -3.49
C ASN A 219 -20.92 -6.96 -3.56
N CYS A 220 -20.39 -7.86 -4.40
CA CYS A 220 -18.97 -8.14 -4.54
C CYS A 220 -18.64 -8.71 -5.91
N THR A 221 -17.93 -7.93 -6.72
CA THR A 221 -17.42 -8.42 -8.01
C THR A 221 -16.10 -9.16 -7.80
N ILE A 222 -16.13 -10.48 -7.85
CA ILE A 222 -14.93 -11.31 -7.71
C ILE A 222 -14.21 -11.39 -9.06
N THR A 223 -13.14 -10.62 -9.16
CA THR A 223 -12.24 -10.63 -10.33
C THR A 223 -11.27 -11.80 -10.27
N ALA A 224 -11.17 -12.54 -11.35
CA ALA A 224 -10.19 -13.60 -11.54
C ALA A 224 -9.06 -13.14 -12.47
N TYR A 225 -7.88 -13.73 -12.33
CA TYR A 225 -6.69 -13.34 -13.08
C TYR A 225 -6.18 -14.50 -13.94
N PRO A 226 -6.19 -14.38 -15.28
CA PRO A 226 -5.60 -15.37 -16.17
C PRO A 226 -4.13 -15.61 -15.85
N CYS A 227 -3.74 -16.85 -15.57
CA CYS A 227 -2.38 -17.19 -15.22
C CYS A 227 -2.08 -18.67 -15.53
N ASP A 228 -0.80 -19.01 -15.72
CA ASP A 228 -0.41 -20.40 -15.97
C ASP A 228 -0.46 -21.26 -14.70
N SER A 229 -0.20 -20.66 -13.53
CA SER A 229 -0.19 -21.37 -12.26
C SER A 229 -0.64 -20.50 -11.09
N TYR A 230 -1.25 -21.13 -10.08
CA TYR A 230 -1.61 -20.46 -8.83
C TYR A 230 -0.39 -19.85 -8.13
N ARG A 231 0.78 -20.48 -8.23
CA ARG A 231 2.05 -19.97 -7.67
C ARG A 231 2.46 -18.65 -8.34
N ASP A 232 2.35 -18.55 -9.65
CA ASP A 232 2.69 -17.32 -10.38
C ASP A 232 1.70 -16.20 -10.09
N TYR A 233 0.42 -16.54 -9.95
CA TYR A 233 -0.61 -15.60 -9.45
C TYR A 233 -0.26 -15.09 -8.04
N ARG A 234 0.05 -15.99 -7.09
CA ARG A 234 0.43 -15.62 -5.70
C ARG A 234 1.72 -14.80 -5.63
N ASN A 235 2.61 -14.97 -6.60
CA ASN A 235 3.83 -14.18 -6.78
C ASN A 235 3.59 -12.85 -7.52
N GLY A 236 2.34 -12.52 -7.87
CA GLY A 236 1.96 -11.25 -8.47
C GLY A 236 2.37 -11.11 -9.94
N LYS A 237 2.63 -12.21 -10.66
CA LYS A 237 3.09 -12.17 -12.06
C LYS A 237 1.96 -11.98 -13.07
N CYS A 238 0.72 -12.31 -12.69
CA CYS A 238 -0.43 -12.45 -13.61
C CYS A 238 -1.58 -11.47 -13.31
N VAL A 239 -1.28 -10.33 -12.72
CA VAL A 239 -2.26 -9.33 -12.29
C VAL A 239 -2.81 -8.44 -13.42
N SER A 240 -2.50 -8.80 -14.67
CA SER A 240 -2.98 -8.15 -15.88
C SER A 240 -3.82 -9.14 -16.67
N CYS A 241 -4.97 -8.71 -17.20
CA CYS A 241 -5.96 -9.63 -17.77
C CYS A 241 -5.97 -9.70 -19.30
N GLY A 242 -4.93 -9.21 -19.97
CA GLY A 242 -4.82 -9.18 -21.43
C GLY A 242 -4.20 -7.88 -21.94
N ILE A 243 -4.19 -7.67 -23.27
CA ILE A 243 -3.70 -6.43 -23.89
C ILE A 243 -4.52 -5.24 -23.34
N PRO A 244 -3.87 -4.13 -22.92
CA PRO A 244 -4.48 -3.08 -22.10
C PRO A 244 -5.65 -2.27 -22.69
N GLN A 245 -6.28 -2.66 -23.80
CA GLN A 245 -7.24 -1.80 -24.51
C GLN A 245 -8.53 -2.46 -25.01
N LYS A 246 -8.76 -3.78 -24.81
CA LYS A 246 -10.00 -4.41 -25.30
C LYS A 246 -10.96 -4.93 -24.23
N GLU A 247 -10.51 -5.53 -23.12
CA GLU A 247 -11.43 -6.14 -22.15
C GLU A 247 -10.99 -6.03 -20.69
N SER A 248 -11.98 -5.89 -19.79
CA SER A 248 -11.81 -5.98 -18.34
C SER A 248 -11.45 -7.40 -17.92
N CYS A 249 -10.91 -7.60 -16.72
CA CYS A 249 -10.63 -8.93 -16.20
C CYS A 249 -11.87 -9.84 -16.15
N PRO A 250 -11.70 -11.18 -16.26
CA PRO A 250 -12.81 -12.10 -16.12
C PRO A 250 -13.41 -11.99 -14.72
N ILE A 251 -14.73 -12.01 -14.66
CA ILE A 251 -15.51 -12.02 -13.43
C ILE A 251 -16.09 -13.41 -13.21
N LEU A 252 -16.08 -13.85 -11.95
CA LEU A 252 -16.54 -15.18 -11.57
C LEU A 252 -18.06 -15.32 -11.68
N GLY A 253 -18.52 -16.49 -12.14
CA GLY A 253 -19.91 -16.93 -11.97
C GLY A 253 -20.84 -16.49 -13.09
N TYR A 254 -22.02 -15.95 -12.76
CA TYR A 254 -23.11 -15.70 -13.71
C TYR A 254 -22.66 -14.83 -14.90
N TYR A 255 -21.81 -13.83 -14.67
CA TYR A 255 -21.38 -12.90 -15.70
C TYR A 255 -20.04 -13.28 -16.40
N ALA A 256 -19.58 -14.52 -16.26
CA ALA A 256 -18.35 -14.98 -16.90
C ALA A 256 -18.45 -15.04 -18.44
N ASP A 257 -19.66 -15.06 -19.00
CA ASP A 257 -19.94 -15.05 -20.43
C ASP A 257 -19.61 -13.73 -21.13
N HIS A 258 -19.38 -12.64 -20.39
CA HIS A 258 -18.80 -11.42 -20.94
C HIS A 258 -17.42 -11.65 -21.59
N TRP A 259 -16.74 -12.75 -21.24
CA TRP A 259 -15.45 -13.16 -21.81
C TRP A 259 -15.56 -14.18 -22.95
N LYS A 260 -16.78 -14.58 -23.35
CA LYS A 260 -17.02 -15.61 -24.36
C LYS A 260 -16.30 -15.31 -25.68
N ASP A 261 -16.45 -14.10 -26.20
CA ASP A 261 -15.91 -13.74 -27.52
C ASP A 261 -14.39 -13.64 -27.54
N TYR A 262 -13.77 -13.09 -26.49
CA TYR A 262 -12.31 -13.08 -26.33
C TYR A 262 -11.71 -14.49 -26.24
N LEU A 263 -12.38 -15.41 -25.56
CA LEU A 263 -11.89 -16.78 -25.40
C LEU A 263 -12.00 -17.61 -26.68
N LYS A 264 -12.98 -17.31 -27.55
CA LYS A 264 -13.12 -17.94 -28.87
C LYS A 264 -11.94 -17.65 -29.81
N GLU A 265 -11.28 -16.49 -29.66
CA GLU A 265 -10.12 -16.12 -30.49
C GLU A 265 -8.83 -16.90 -30.12
N LYS A 266 -8.81 -17.62 -28.98
CA LYS A 266 -7.63 -18.36 -28.53
C LYS A 266 -7.54 -19.77 -29.09
N SER A 267 -6.30 -20.25 -29.29
CA SER A 267 -6.00 -21.64 -29.66
C SER A 267 -4.87 -22.21 -28.77
N PRO A 268 -5.13 -23.19 -27.89
CA PRO A 268 -6.45 -23.76 -27.58
C PRO A 268 -7.35 -22.75 -26.85
N PRO A 269 -8.69 -22.86 -26.97
CA PRO A 269 -9.64 -21.94 -26.36
C PRO A 269 -9.85 -22.26 -24.87
N VAL A 270 -8.76 -22.39 -24.11
CA VAL A 270 -8.76 -22.76 -22.68
C VAL A 270 -7.95 -21.72 -21.90
N THR A 271 -8.55 -21.17 -20.84
CA THR A 271 -7.89 -20.18 -19.97
C THR A 271 -8.06 -20.56 -18.51
N LYS A 272 -6.94 -20.68 -17.78
CA LYS A 272 -6.96 -20.82 -16.32
C LYS A 272 -6.95 -19.45 -15.66
N ALA A 273 -7.86 -19.24 -14.71
CA ALA A 273 -7.98 -18.00 -13.97
C ALA A 273 -7.95 -18.27 -12.45
N PHE A 274 -7.15 -17.49 -11.73
CA PHE A 274 -6.93 -17.67 -10.29
C PHE A 274 -7.35 -16.42 -9.51
N PHE A 275 -7.83 -16.64 -8.29
CA PHE A 275 -8.14 -15.61 -7.32
C PHE A 275 -8.17 -16.24 -5.92
N ASP A 276 -8.11 -15.42 -4.89
CA ASP A 276 -8.32 -15.87 -3.50
C ASP A 276 -9.69 -15.40 -3.01
N THR A 277 -10.24 -16.10 -2.04
CA THR A 277 -11.54 -15.77 -1.44
C THR A 277 -11.41 -15.64 0.07
N ALA A 278 -12.31 -14.88 0.70
CA ALA A 278 -12.47 -14.93 2.15
C ALA A 278 -13.19 -16.22 2.57
N GLU A 279 -13.20 -16.49 3.88
CA GLU A 279 -13.88 -17.65 4.48
C GLU A 279 -15.41 -17.54 4.45
N GLU A 280 -15.92 -16.33 4.67
CA GLU A 280 -17.35 -16.02 4.80
C GLU A 280 -17.89 -15.22 3.61
N LYS A 281 -19.21 -15.34 3.38
CA LYS A 281 -19.93 -14.56 2.36
C LYS A 281 -19.75 -13.06 2.63
N PRO A 282 -19.55 -12.20 1.60
CA PRO A 282 -19.62 -12.47 0.17
C PRO A 282 -18.31 -12.99 -0.48
N PHE A 283 -17.35 -13.46 0.31
CA PHE A 283 -16.09 -14.07 -0.12
C PHE A 283 -15.07 -13.14 -0.80
N CYS A 284 -15.24 -11.82 -0.69
CA CYS A 284 -14.34 -10.85 -1.31
C CYS A 284 -12.92 -10.88 -0.73
N ILE A 285 -11.95 -10.65 -1.60
CA ILE A 285 -10.58 -10.30 -1.24
C ILE A 285 -10.19 -9.04 -2.00
N TYR A 286 -9.49 -8.15 -1.31
CA TYR A 286 -8.97 -6.90 -1.87
C TYR A 286 -7.46 -6.99 -2.04
N HIS A 287 -7.01 -6.86 -3.29
CA HIS A 287 -5.61 -7.00 -3.66
C HIS A 287 -4.87 -5.67 -3.64
N TYR A 288 -3.65 -5.71 -3.10
CA TYR A 288 -2.73 -4.59 -3.08
C TYR A 288 -1.31 -5.06 -3.42
N PHE A 289 -0.59 -4.29 -4.23
CA PHE A 289 0.86 -4.44 -4.31
C PHE A 289 1.54 -3.68 -3.19
N VAL A 290 2.53 -4.33 -2.60
CA VAL A 290 3.40 -3.76 -1.59
C VAL A 290 4.80 -3.72 -2.17
N ASP A 291 5.23 -2.54 -2.58
CA ASP A 291 6.57 -2.33 -3.10
C ASP A 291 7.48 -1.91 -1.94
N ILE A 292 8.53 -2.69 -1.68
CA ILE A 292 9.46 -2.48 -0.57
C ILE A 292 10.87 -2.32 -1.12
N ILE A 293 11.54 -1.24 -0.73
CA ILE A 293 12.98 -1.04 -0.95
C ILE A 293 13.67 -1.10 0.40
N THR A 294 14.72 -1.91 0.51
CA THR A 294 15.47 -2.10 1.77
C THR A 294 16.88 -1.54 1.69
N TRP A 295 17.48 -1.24 2.85
CA TRP A 295 18.86 -0.76 2.96
C TRP A 295 19.72 -1.63 3.89
N ASN A 296 19.30 -2.88 4.09
CA ASN A 296 20.06 -3.87 4.83
C ASN A 296 21.44 -4.11 4.18
N LYS A 297 22.49 -4.27 5.00
CA LYS A 297 23.84 -4.60 4.52
C LYS A 297 23.92 -5.97 3.85
N ASN A 298 23.26 -6.96 4.44
CA ASN A 298 23.22 -8.34 3.95
C ASN A 298 21.84 -8.65 3.41
N VAL A 299 21.78 -9.54 2.43
CA VAL A 299 20.53 -10.08 1.87
C VAL A 299 19.69 -10.69 2.98
N ARG A 300 18.40 -10.35 3.01
CA ARG A 300 17.42 -10.92 3.96
C ARG A 300 16.41 -11.74 3.19
N ARG A 301 16.10 -12.93 3.68
CA ARG A 301 15.04 -13.78 3.13
C ARG A 301 14.00 -14.02 4.22
N GLY A 302 12.72 -13.86 3.89
CA GLY A 302 11.64 -14.04 4.85
C GLY A 302 10.28 -13.61 4.33
N SER A 303 9.28 -13.80 5.17
CA SER A 303 7.87 -13.51 4.89
C SER A 303 7.46 -12.16 5.48
N ILE A 304 6.46 -11.54 4.88
CA ILE A 304 5.95 -10.23 5.29
C ILE A 304 4.49 -10.38 5.75
N THR A 305 4.16 -9.74 6.85
CA THR A 305 2.77 -9.57 7.30
C THR A 305 2.47 -8.07 7.37
N ILE A 306 1.35 -7.66 6.80
CA ILE A 306 0.94 -6.27 6.70
C ILE A 306 -0.41 -6.12 7.36
N LYS A 307 -0.49 -5.18 8.30
CA LYS A 307 -1.73 -4.82 8.98
C LYS A 307 -2.06 -3.37 8.67
N LEU A 308 -3.23 -3.15 8.11
CA LEU A 308 -3.79 -1.84 7.84
C LEU A 308 -4.74 -1.46 8.97
N ARG A 309 -4.76 -0.17 9.31
CA ARG A 309 -5.70 0.40 10.29
C ARG A 309 -6.30 1.68 9.73
N ASP A 310 -7.60 1.87 9.90
CA ASP A 310 -8.28 3.12 9.57
C ASP A 310 -8.27 4.13 10.74
N LYS A 311 -8.93 5.29 10.59
CA LYS A 311 -9.04 6.27 11.67
C LYS A 311 -10.03 5.87 12.77
N ALA A 312 -10.98 4.99 12.47
CA ALA A 312 -11.99 4.50 13.40
C ALA A 312 -11.45 3.37 14.30
N GLY A 313 -10.29 2.80 13.98
CA GLY A 313 -9.65 1.71 14.70
C GLY A 313 -9.89 0.33 14.10
N SER A 314 -10.66 0.21 13.00
CA SER A 314 -10.80 -1.04 12.27
C SER A 314 -9.46 -1.48 11.68
N THR A 315 -9.20 -2.79 11.67
CA THR A 315 -7.95 -3.34 11.16
C THR A 315 -8.19 -4.54 10.27
N THR A 316 -7.39 -4.62 9.20
CA THR A 316 -7.32 -5.80 8.32
C THR A 316 -5.86 -6.22 8.15
N GLU A 317 -5.61 -7.51 7.99
CA GLU A 317 -4.26 -8.08 7.92
C GLU A 317 -4.11 -8.96 6.68
N SER A 318 -2.91 -8.94 6.10
CA SER A 318 -2.49 -9.83 5.04
C SER A 318 -1.16 -10.47 5.38
N LYS A 319 -1.12 -11.82 5.33
CA LYS A 319 0.09 -12.60 5.52
C LYS A 319 0.59 -13.11 4.16
N ILE A 320 1.81 -12.72 3.81
CA ILE A 320 2.48 -13.07 2.55
C ILE A 320 3.60 -14.05 2.89
N ASP A 321 3.22 -15.31 3.07
CA ASP A 321 4.09 -16.37 3.58
C ASP A 321 4.08 -17.66 2.76
N HIS A 322 3.47 -17.67 1.56
CA HIS A 322 3.50 -18.84 0.68
C HIS A 322 4.91 -19.14 0.16
N GLU A 323 5.73 -18.10 -0.04
CA GLU A 323 7.13 -18.23 -0.42
C GLU A 323 7.96 -17.10 0.22
N PRO A 324 9.12 -17.40 0.85
CA PRO A 324 9.96 -16.36 1.44
C PRO A 324 10.55 -15.43 0.38
N ALA A 325 10.25 -14.14 0.48
CA ALA A 325 10.77 -13.10 -0.38
C ALA A 325 12.24 -12.77 -0.05
N THR A 326 13.01 -12.39 -1.08
CA THR A 326 14.42 -12.00 -0.94
C THR A 326 14.58 -10.50 -1.07
N PHE A 327 15.07 -9.87 -0.02
CA PHE A 327 15.31 -8.44 0.08
C PHE A 327 16.80 -8.13 -0.05
N GLN A 328 17.16 -7.48 -1.15
CA GLN A 328 18.50 -7.00 -1.42
C GLN A 328 18.58 -5.48 -1.21
N LYS A 329 19.78 -4.99 -0.88
CA LYS A 329 20.03 -3.56 -0.69
C LYS A 329 19.63 -2.79 -1.96
N TYR A 330 18.81 -1.76 -1.81
CA TYR A 330 18.34 -0.85 -2.86
C TYR A 330 17.54 -1.47 -4.01
N HIS A 331 17.18 -2.75 -3.92
CA HIS A 331 16.31 -3.38 -4.90
C HIS A 331 14.86 -3.31 -4.43
N GLN A 332 13.96 -3.03 -5.36
CA GLN A 332 12.53 -3.06 -5.11
C GLN A 332 12.02 -4.50 -5.19
N VAL A 333 11.30 -4.92 -4.15
CA VAL A 333 10.53 -6.17 -4.14
C VAL A 333 9.06 -5.79 -4.13
N SER A 334 8.29 -6.34 -5.06
CA SER A 334 6.84 -6.12 -5.15
C SER A 334 6.12 -7.39 -4.71
N LEU A 335 5.27 -7.30 -3.70
CA LEU A 335 4.54 -8.45 -3.13
C LEU A 335 3.04 -8.24 -3.24
N LEU A 336 2.30 -9.31 -3.54
CA LEU A 336 0.84 -9.28 -3.63
C LEU A 336 0.21 -9.52 -2.24
N ALA A 337 -0.25 -8.45 -1.62
CA ALA A 337 -1.07 -8.48 -0.40
C ALA A 337 -2.55 -8.64 -0.74
N ARG A 338 -3.27 -9.32 0.15
CA ARG A 338 -4.66 -9.73 0.02
C ARG A 338 -5.36 -9.58 1.36
N PHE A 339 -6.43 -8.79 1.38
CA PHE A 339 -7.15 -8.43 2.60
C PHE A 339 -8.61 -8.85 2.50
N ASN A 340 -9.19 -9.35 3.59
CA ASN A 340 -10.60 -9.77 3.66
C ASN A 340 -11.58 -8.58 3.71
N GLN A 341 -11.06 -7.38 3.97
CA GLN A 341 -11.83 -6.15 4.10
C GLN A 341 -11.09 -5.03 3.40
N ASP A 342 -11.83 -4.19 2.69
CA ASP A 342 -11.31 -2.97 2.11
C ASP A 342 -11.40 -1.82 3.12
N LEU A 343 -10.27 -1.20 3.42
CA LEU A 343 -10.23 0.01 4.22
C LEU A 343 -10.07 1.20 3.29
N ASP A 344 -11.16 1.93 3.07
CA ASP A 344 -11.20 3.04 2.11
C ASP A 344 -10.18 4.16 2.44
N LYS A 345 -9.99 4.44 3.75
CA LYS A 345 -9.00 5.42 4.24
C LYS A 345 -8.07 4.79 5.28
N VAL A 346 -6.94 4.27 4.80
CA VAL A 346 -5.87 3.74 5.65
C VAL A 346 -5.18 4.89 6.39
N ALA A 347 -5.20 4.83 7.72
CA ALA A 347 -4.53 5.78 8.61
C ALA A 347 -3.12 5.30 9.03
N ALA A 348 -2.93 4.00 9.18
CA ALA A 348 -1.64 3.42 9.57
C ALA A 348 -1.37 2.08 8.87
N ILE A 349 -0.10 1.83 8.57
CA ILE A 349 0.40 0.58 7.99
C ILE A 349 1.46 0.01 8.93
N SER A 350 1.19 -1.17 9.46
CA SER A 350 2.14 -1.95 10.27
C SER A 350 2.69 -3.09 9.42
N LEU A 351 4.01 -3.29 9.47
CA LEU A 351 4.69 -4.35 8.75
C LEU A 351 5.53 -5.18 9.71
N MET A 352 5.35 -6.50 9.65
CA MET A 352 6.12 -7.49 10.39
C MET A 352 6.91 -8.37 9.40
N PHE A 353 8.21 -8.52 9.65
CA PHE A 353 9.10 -9.39 8.88
C PHE A 353 9.45 -10.62 9.71
N SER A 354 9.33 -11.80 9.12
CA SER A 354 9.65 -13.08 9.76
C SER A 354 10.60 -13.90 8.90
N THR A 355 11.66 -14.45 9.51
CA THR A 355 12.62 -15.34 8.82
C THR A 355 12.23 -16.82 8.89
N GLY A 356 11.10 -17.16 9.52
CA GLY A 356 10.61 -18.54 9.65
C GLY A 356 11.36 -19.42 10.66
N SER A 357 12.58 -19.06 11.07
CA SER A 357 13.35 -19.79 12.08
C SER A 357 12.91 -19.41 13.51
N VAL A 358 12.45 -20.40 14.28
CA VAL A 358 12.15 -20.27 15.72
C VAL A 358 13.43 -20.24 16.56
N VAL A 359 14.49 -20.89 16.07
CA VAL A 359 15.80 -20.99 16.71
C VAL A 359 16.82 -20.24 15.85
N GLY A 360 17.46 -19.21 16.41
CA GLY A 360 18.50 -18.43 15.73
C GLY A 360 18.44 -16.91 15.97
N PRO A 361 19.42 -16.15 15.45
CA PRO A 361 19.46 -14.70 15.58
C PRO A 361 18.29 -14.04 14.85
N LYS A 362 17.52 -13.20 15.56
CA LYS A 362 16.44 -12.39 14.97
C LYS A 362 17.04 -11.28 14.10
N TYR A 363 16.69 -11.27 12.81
CA TYR A 363 17.18 -10.28 11.87
C TYR A 363 16.13 -9.18 11.61
N LYS A 364 16.53 -7.91 11.77
CA LYS A 364 15.69 -6.75 11.47
C LYS A 364 15.71 -6.43 9.98
N LEU A 365 14.53 -6.24 9.37
CA LEU A 365 14.40 -5.66 8.03
C LEU A 365 14.40 -4.13 8.13
N ARG A 366 15.30 -3.48 7.41
CA ARG A 366 15.48 -2.03 7.38
C ARG A 366 14.92 -1.49 6.07
N ILE A 367 13.74 -0.90 6.12
CA ILE A 367 12.98 -0.44 4.96
C ILE A 367 13.32 1.03 4.69
N LEU A 368 13.70 1.33 3.45
CA LEU A 368 13.97 2.69 2.97
C LEU A 368 12.69 3.36 2.45
N ARG A 369 11.90 2.59 1.71
CA ARG A 369 10.63 3.04 1.12
C ARG A 369 9.66 1.89 1.09
N MET A 370 8.40 2.19 1.40
CA MET A 370 7.28 1.28 1.19
C MET A 370 6.18 2.01 0.43
N LYS A 371 5.57 1.33 -0.53
CA LYS A 371 4.45 1.83 -1.32
C LYS A 371 3.36 0.78 -1.37
N LEU A 372 2.13 1.17 -1.05
CA LEU A 372 0.95 0.32 -1.18
C LEU A 372 0.10 0.81 -2.37
N ARG A 373 -0.19 -0.08 -3.32
CA ARG A 373 -0.99 0.22 -4.53
C ARG A 373 -2.21 -0.70 -4.58
N SER A 374 -3.42 -0.15 -4.64
CA SER A 374 -4.63 -0.95 -4.81
C SER A 374 -4.72 -1.47 -6.24
N LEU A 375 -5.06 -2.75 -6.40
CA LEU A 375 -5.38 -3.37 -7.70
C LEU A 375 -6.85 -3.24 -8.03
N ALA A 376 -7.71 -3.42 -7.03
CA ALA A 376 -9.16 -3.29 -7.19
C ALA A 376 -9.58 -1.85 -7.51
N ASN A 377 -8.87 -0.86 -6.96
CA ASN A 377 -9.18 0.57 -7.15
C ASN A 377 -7.92 1.35 -7.56
N PRO A 378 -7.49 1.30 -8.83
CA PRO A 378 -6.25 1.95 -9.29
C PRO A 378 -6.23 3.47 -9.11
N GLU A 379 -7.40 4.12 -9.11
CA GLU A 379 -7.58 5.56 -8.90
C GLU A 379 -7.24 6.00 -7.45
N ARG A 380 -7.15 5.07 -6.50
CA ARG A 380 -6.86 5.41 -5.11
C ARG A 380 -5.43 5.96 -4.95
N PRO A 381 -5.24 7.02 -4.15
CA PRO A 381 -3.91 7.56 -3.87
C PRO A 381 -2.98 6.48 -3.32
N GLN A 382 -1.78 6.41 -3.88
CA GLN A 382 -0.77 5.44 -3.46
C GLN A 382 -0.22 5.82 -2.09
N LEU A 383 -0.36 4.93 -1.12
CA LEU A 383 0.13 5.18 0.24
C LEU A 383 1.64 4.94 0.27
N CYS A 384 2.41 6.02 0.39
CA CYS A 384 3.86 5.97 0.46
C CYS A 384 4.34 6.27 1.87
N ARG A 385 5.19 5.40 2.41
CA ARG A 385 6.10 5.75 3.49
C ARG A 385 7.47 5.99 2.87
N SER A 386 7.81 7.25 2.64
CA SER A 386 9.16 7.69 2.21
C SER A 386 9.97 8.18 3.41
N LEU A 387 11.29 8.29 3.24
CA LEU A 387 12.17 9.07 4.12
C LEU A 387 11.52 10.42 4.43
N TRP A 388 11.32 10.71 5.72
CA TRP A 388 10.88 12.00 6.23
C TRP A 388 12.06 12.74 6.87
N PHE A 389 11.99 14.07 6.94
CA PHE A 389 12.96 14.85 7.69
C PHE A 389 12.85 14.51 9.19
N PRO A 390 13.96 14.20 9.87
CA PRO A 390 13.93 13.71 11.24
C PRO A 390 13.40 14.80 12.17
N SER A 391 12.30 14.49 12.85
CA SER A 391 11.65 15.35 13.84
C SER A 391 12.11 15.02 15.26
N ASP A 392 12.71 13.84 15.45
CA ASP A 392 13.26 13.38 16.73
C ASP A 392 14.67 12.78 16.60
N LEU A 393 15.27 12.47 17.76
CA LEU A 393 16.63 11.94 17.85
C LEU A 393 16.78 10.52 17.31
N ALA A 394 15.72 9.69 17.37
CA ALA A 394 15.74 8.33 16.88
C ALA A 394 15.74 8.31 15.35
N GLU A 395 14.91 9.16 14.72
CA GLU A 395 14.89 9.37 13.28
C GLU A 395 16.22 9.96 12.78
N LEU A 396 16.81 10.91 13.52
CA LEU A 396 18.11 11.50 13.17
C LEU A 396 19.22 10.43 13.16
N ARG A 397 19.20 9.51 14.13
CA ARG A 397 20.13 8.37 14.17
C ARG A 397 20.00 7.48 12.96
N GLU A 398 18.77 7.09 12.61
CA GLU A 398 18.52 6.22 11.46
C GLU A 398 18.97 6.88 10.15
N LEU A 399 18.62 8.16 9.95
CA LEU A 399 19.07 8.92 8.78
C LEU A 399 20.60 9.04 8.73
N SER A 400 21.25 9.30 9.87
CA SER A 400 22.71 9.41 9.95
C SER A 400 23.41 8.10 9.56
N GLU A 401 22.87 6.94 9.96
CA GLU A 401 23.40 5.63 9.56
C GLU A 401 23.29 5.42 8.04
N VAL A 402 22.12 5.71 7.47
CA VAL A 402 21.86 5.59 6.02
C VAL A 402 22.83 6.48 5.23
N LEU A 403 22.88 7.77 5.57
CA LEU A 403 23.71 8.75 4.85
C LEU A 403 25.21 8.47 5.02
N ARG A 404 25.65 7.97 6.18
CA ARG A 404 27.06 7.61 6.41
C ARG A 404 27.50 6.42 5.56
N ASP A 405 26.63 5.42 5.41
CA ASP A 405 26.91 4.28 4.53
C ASP A 405 26.85 4.70 3.05
N TYR A 406 25.87 5.51 2.63
CA TYR A 406 25.76 6.02 1.25
C TYR A 406 26.94 6.93 0.86
N ARG A 407 27.45 7.73 1.80
CA ARG A 407 28.63 8.60 1.60
C ARG A 407 29.88 7.80 1.21
N LYS A 408 30.03 6.55 1.63
CA LYS A 408 31.20 5.73 1.27
C LYS A 408 31.31 5.52 -0.24
N GLU A 409 30.17 5.47 -0.93
CA GLU A 409 30.10 5.28 -2.38
C GLU A 409 29.93 6.63 -3.12
N HIS A 410 29.31 7.64 -2.49
CA HIS A 410 28.98 8.92 -3.13
C HIS A 410 29.30 10.15 -2.28
N GLN A 411 30.58 10.35 -1.95
CA GLN A 411 31.02 11.43 -1.04
C GLN A 411 30.65 12.85 -1.52
N ALA A 412 30.87 13.16 -2.81
CA ALA A 412 30.62 14.49 -3.36
C ALA A 412 29.13 14.86 -3.37
N TYR A 413 28.26 13.90 -3.72
CA TYR A 413 26.81 14.11 -3.76
C TYR A 413 26.25 14.40 -2.37
N VAL A 414 26.62 13.61 -1.37
CA VAL A 414 26.18 13.82 0.03
C VAL A 414 26.65 15.18 0.55
N PHE A 415 27.88 15.57 0.23
CA PHE A 415 28.42 16.88 0.61
C PHE A 415 27.64 18.04 -0.02
N LEU A 416 27.38 18.00 -1.33
CA LEU A 416 26.62 19.03 -2.04
C LEU A 416 25.17 19.11 -1.55
N LEU A 417 24.51 17.97 -1.37
CA LEU A 417 23.14 17.89 -0.85
C LEU A 417 23.07 18.49 0.56
N PHE A 418 24.02 18.15 1.43
CA PHE A 418 24.10 18.69 2.79
C PHE A 418 24.29 20.22 2.77
N CYS A 419 25.26 20.73 2.00
CA CYS A 419 25.51 22.17 1.91
C CYS A 419 24.30 22.93 1.36
N SER A 420 23.66 22.40 0.32
CA SER A 420 22.48 23.01 -0.30
C SER A 420 21.30 23.07 0.66
N ALA A 421 21.01 21.97 1.37
CA ALA A 421 19.94 21.92 2.37
C ALA A 421 20.22 22.86 3.56
N TYR A 422 21.48 22.95 3.99
CA TYR A 422 21.90 23.85 5.08
C TYR A 422 21.70 25.31 4.69
N LEU A 423 22.25 25.72 3.55
CA LEU A 423 22.14 27.10 3.05
C LEU A 423 20.69 27.49 2.84
N TYR A 424 19.87 26.60 2.27
CA TYR A 424 18.44 26.82 2.10
C TYR A 424 17.74 27.14 3.43
N LYS A 425 17.88 26.27 4.45
CA LYS A 425 17.25 26.51 5.75
C LYS A 425 17.73 27.79 6.43
N GLN A 426 19.04 28.05 6.38
CA GLN A 426 19.63 29.22 7.03
C GLN A 426 19.26 30.53 6.32
N CYS A 427 19.15 30.52 5.00
CA CYS A 427 18.77 31.67 4.17
C CYS A 427 17.33 32.11 4.47
N PHE A 428 16.40 31.16 4.60
CA PHE A 428 14.97 31.42 4.87
C PHE A 428 14.61 31.44 6.36
N ALA A 429 15.60 31.50 7.26
CA ALA A 429 15.38 31.57 8.71
C ALA A 429 14.49 30.43 9.27
N ILE A 430 14.52 29.24 8.65
CA ILE A 430 13.69 28.10 9.05
C ILE A 430 14.26 27.50 10.34
N PRO A 431 13.46 27.33 11.42
CA PRO A 431 13.93 26.73 12.66
C PRO A 431 14.41 25.28 12.46
N GLY A 432 15.41 24.87 13.26
CA GLY A 432 15.96 23.50 13.23
C GLY A 432 17.36 23.35 12.62
N SER A 433 18.13 24.43 12.47
CA SER A 433 19.55 24.37 12.04
C SER A 433 20.45 23.59 13.01
N SER A 434 20.06 23.49 14.29
CA SER A 434 20.71 22.67 15.32
C SER A 434 20.81 21.20 14.91
N PHE A 435 19.76 20.63 14.30
CA PHE A 435 19.76 19.25 13.83
C PHE A 435 20.75 19.02 12.69
N LEU A 436 20.93 20.02 11.81
CA LEU A 436 21.92 19.94 10.74
C LEU A 436 23.35 20.02 11.28
N ASN A 437 23.59 20.80 12.35
CA ASN A 437 24.88 20.83 13.02
C ASN A 437 25.22 19.47 13.67
N VAL A 438 24.23 18.85 14.35
CA VAL A 438 24.40 17.50 14.90
C VAL A 438 24.64 16.49 13.76
N LEU A 439 23.88 16.56 12.67
CA LEU A 439 24.09 15.69 11.51
C LEU A 439 25.48 15.90 10.86
N ALA A 440 25.99 17.13 10.82
CA ALA A 440 27.33 17.43 10.32
C ALA A 440 28.42 16.73 11.15
N GLY A 441 28.26 16.69 12.47
CA GLY A 441 29.17 15.94 13.35
C GLY A 441 29.12 14.43 13.13
N ALA A 442 27.92 13.88 12.94
CA ALA A 442 27.74 12.45 12.66
C ALA A 442 28.31 12.03 11.29
N LEU A 443 28.18 12.91 10.29
CA LEU A 443 28.70 12.67 8.95
C LEU A 443 30.19 12.97 8.89
N PHE A 444 30.60 14.22 9.06
CA PHE A 444 31.94 14.72 8.75
C PHE A 444 32.92 14.68 9.93
N GLY A 445 32.47 14.28 11.12
CA GLY A 445 33.28 14.29 12.34
C GLY A 445 33.37 15.67 12.99
N PRO A 446 34.05 15.79 14.16
CA PRO A 446 33.95 16.96 15.01
C PRO A 446 34.61 18.21 14.43
N TRP A 447 35.82 18.08 13.86
CA TRP A 447 36.58 19.23 13.38
C TRP A 447 36.13 19.72 12.00
N LEU A 448 35.97 18.80 11.04
CA LEU A 448 35.51 19.13 9.70
C LEU A 448 34.03 19.58 9.72
N GLY A 449 33.19 18.92 10.54
CA GLY A 449 31.81 19.32 10.76
C GLY A 449 31.69 20.73 11.35
N LEU A 450 32.55 21.08 12.33
CA LEU A 450 32.57 22.43 12.92
C LEU A 450 32.93 23.49 11.88
N LEU A 451 34.03 23.28 11.15
CA LEU A 451 34.48 24.20 10.11
C LEU A 451 33.37 24.43 9.07
N LEU A 452 32.77 23.34 8.58
CA LEU A 452 31.70 23.38 7.60
C LEU A 452 30.47 24.11 8.13
N CYS A 453 30.03 23.81 9.35
CA CYS A 453 28.88 24.49 9.96
C CYS A 453 29.12 25.97 10.14
N CYS A 454 30.29 26.40 10.63
CA CYS A 454 30.60 27.82 10.83
C CYS A 454 30.58 28.60 9.51
N VAL A 455 31.17 28.05 8.44
CA VAL A 455 31.15 28.66 7.11
C VAL A 455 29.72 28.71 6.56
N LEU A 456 28.99 27.59 6.54
CA LEU A 456 27.63 27.53 6.00
C LEU A 456 26.64 28.40 6.81
N THR A 457 26.80 28.48 8.13
CA THR A 457 26.00 29.37 8.99
C THR A 457 26.22 30.83 8.61
N SER A 458 27.48 31.22 8.40
CA SER A 458 27.85 32.61 8.09
C SER A 458 27.38 33.02 6.70
N VAL A 459 27.59 32.16 5.70
CA VAL A 459 27.12 32.38 4.33
C VAL A 459 25.59 32.42 4.30
N GLY A 460 24.93 31.42 4.88
CA GLY A 460 23.46 31.36 4.91
C GLY A 460 22.83 32.53 5.68
N ALA A 461 23.41 32.93 6.81
CA ALA A 461 22.96 34.12 7.55
C ALA A 461 23.14 35.41 6.75
N THR A 462 24.18 35.50 5.92
CA THR A 462 24.40 36.63 5.02
C THR A 462 23.37 36.66 3.89
N CYS A 463 22.98 35.50 3.35
CA CYS A 463 21.87 35.44 2.41
C CYS A 463 20.55 35.91 3.06
N CYS A 464 20.27 35.50 4.30
CA CYS A 464 19.12 35.97 5.07
C CYS A 464 19.17 37.51 5.30
N TYR A 465 20.35 38.03 5.66
CA TYR A 465 20.59 39.47 5.78
C TYR A 465 20.30 40.21 4.47
N LEU A 466 20.76 39.69 3.32
CA LEU A 466 20.54 40.28 2.01
C LEU A 466 19.05 40.30 1.64
N LEU A 467 18.35 39.18 1.83
CA LEU A 467 16.90 39.10 1.61
C LEU A 467 16.14 40.09 2.48
N SER A 468 16.49 40.18 3.77
CA SER A 468 15.89 41.17 4.68
C SER A 468 16.23 42.61 4.28
N SER A 469 17.45 42.87 3.80
CA SER A 469 17.84 44.20 3.32
C SER A 469 17.08 44.61 2.06
N MET A 470 16.80 43.67 1.15
CA MET A 470 16.11 43.94 -0.11
C MET A 470 14.60 44.14 0.10
N PHE A 471 13.96 43.28 0.90
CA PHE A 471 12.50 43.27 1.03
C PHE A 471 12.03 43.73 2.42
N GLY A 472 12.65 43.19 3.49
CA GLY A 472 12.20 43.42 4.86
C GLY A 472 12.42 44.85 5.37
N LYS A 473 13.55 45.48 5.01
CA LYS A 473 13.93 46.80 5.50
C LYS A 473 12.95 47.89 5.07
N GLN A 474 12.57 47.93 3.79
CA GLN A 474 11.64 48.94 3.26
C GLN A 474 10.25 48.79 3.89
N LEU A 475 9.79 47.55 4.08
CA LEU A 475 8.50 47.26 4.70
C LEU A 475 8.47 47.67 6.18
N VAL A 476 9.48 47.30 6.97
CA VAL A 476 9.46 47.56 8.42
C VAL A 476 9.66 49.03 8.75
N VAL A 477 10.52 49.74 7.99
CA VAL A 477 10.75 51.18 8.19
C VAL A 477 9.53 52.00 7.79
N SER A 478 8.73 51.56 6.81
CA SER A 478 7.49 52.25 6.43
C SER A 478 6.36 52.04 7.42
N TYR A 479 6.19 50.83 7.96
CA TYR A 479 5.13 50.53 8.92
C TYR A 479 5.44 50.97 10.36
N PHE A 480 6.71 50.97 10.78
CA PHE A 480 7.11 51.26 12.18
C PHE A 480 8.28 52.25 12.31
N PRO A 481 8.22 53.45 11.69
CA PRO A 481 9.32 54.41 11.71
C PRO A 481 9.68 54.86 13.14
N ASP A 482 8.68 55.10 14.00
CA ASP A 482 8.86 55.64 15.35
C ASP A 482 9.58 54.67 16.30
N LYS A 483 9.52 53.37 16.03
CA LYS A 483 10.19 52.33 16.83
C LYS A 483 11.59 52.03 16.31
N VAL A 484 11.81 52.09 14.99
CA VAL A 484 13.10 51.72 14.37
C VAL A 484 14.12 52.86 14.49
N ALA A 485 13.70 54.11 14.32
CA ALA A 485 14.59 55.29 14.38
C ALA A 485 15.40 55.43 15.69
N PRO A 486 14.84 55.22 16.90
CA PRO A 486 15.63 55.26 18.13
C PRO A 486 16.64 54.10 18.24
N LEU A 487 16.30 52.91 17.75
CA LEU A 487 17.24 51.78 17.74
C LEU A 487 18.40 52.01 16.76
N GLN A 488 18.13 52.53 15.56
CA GLN A 488 19.17 52.89 14.59
C GLN A 488 20.12 53.94 15.17
N ARG A 489 19.60 54.98 15.84
CA ARG A 489 20.42 55.98 16.54
C ARG A 489 21.30 55.35 17.61
N LYS A 490 20.77 54.40 18.39
CA LYS A 490 21.55 53.71 19.44
C LYS A 490 22.68 52.86 18.88
N VAL A 491 22.46 52.22 17.74
CA VAL A 491 23.48 51.45 17.01
C VAL A 491 24.59 52.39 16.52
N GLU A 492 24.22 53.54 15.96
CA GLU A 492 25.20 54.53 15.47
C GLU A 492 26.03 55.14 16.60
N GLU A 493 25.42 55.48 17.74
CA GLU A 493 26.11 55.96 18.94
C GLU A 493 27.16 54.96 19.49
N ASN A 494 26.97 53.66 19.25
CA ASN A 494 27.82 52.60 19.80
C ASN A 494 28.59 51.85 18.70
N ARG A 495 28.78 52.45 17.53
CA ARG A 495 29.40 51.83 16.33
C ARG A 495 30.78 51.22 16.60
N ASN A 496 31.61 51.87 17.43
CA ASN A 496 32.95 51.39 17.80
C ASN A 496 32.94 50.10 18.64
N SER A 497 31.84 49.85 19.37
CA SER A 497 31.66 48.65 20.22
C SER A 497 30.65 47.66 19.63
N LEU A 498 30.08 47.94 18.45
CA LEU A 498 28.98 47.19 17.85
C LEU A 498 29.33 45.72 17.60
N PHE A 499 30.54 45.46 17.14
CA PHE A 499 31.01 44.09 16.90
C PHE A 499 30.99 43.23 18.18
N PHE A 500 31.48 43.75 19.30
CA PHE A 500 31.48 43.04 20.58
C PHE A 500 30.07 42.85 21.14
N PHE A 501 29.20 43.83 20.94
CA PHE A 501 27.79 43.71 21.32
C PHE A 501 27.06 42.62 20.51
N LEU A 502 27.31 42.54 19.20
CA LEU A 502 26.78 41.49 18.34
C LEU A 502 27.31 40.10 18.73
N LEU A 503 28.60 40.02 19.08
CA LEU A 503 29.22 38.78 19.54
C LEU A 503 28.60 38.30 20.86
N PHE A 504 28.36 39.23 21.80
CA PHE A 504 27.62 38.94 23.03
C PHE A 504 26.22 38.41 22.75
N LEU A 505 25.43 39.09 21.91
CA LEU A 505 24.05 38.70 21.62
C LEU A 505 23.95 37.30 20.99
N ARG A 506 24.97 36.87 20.24
CA ARG A 506 25.02 35.55 19.59
C ARG A 506 25.52 34.43 20.50
N LEU A 507 26.40 34.76 21.45
CA LEU A 507 26.81 33.83 22.51
C LEU A 507 25.74 33.70 23.59
N PHE A 508 24.89 34.72 23.73
CA PHE A 508 23.83 34.73 24.73
C PHE A 508 22.73 33.72 24.36
N PRO A 509 22.46 32.72 25.22
CA PRO A 509 21.65 31.56 24.86
C PRO A 509 20.16 31.87 24.63
N MET A 510 19.67 33.04 25.04
CA MET A 510 18.25 33.42 24.90
C MET A 510 17.94 34.23 23.64
N THR A 511 18.93 34.64 22.84
CA THR A 511 18.67 35.45 21.65
C THR A 511 18.45 34.55 20.43
N PRO A 512 17.27 34.58 19.78
CA PRO A 512 17.05 33.80 18.57
C PRO A 512 17.93 34.31 17.43
N ASN A 513 18.82 33.46 16.91
CA ASN A 513 19.75 33.86 15.84
C ASN A 513 19.04 34.31 14.55
N TRP A 514 17.90 33.70 14.22
CA TRP A 514 17.10 34.09 13.06
C TRP A 514 16.64 35.56 13.17
N PHE A 515 16.28 36.01 14.37
CA PHE A 515 15.82 37.36 14.62
C PHE A 515 16.94 38.38 14.43
N LEU A 516 18.15 38.08 14.92
CA LEU A 516 19.33 38.92 14.70
C LEU A 516 19.69 39.02 13.21
N ASN A 517 19.59 37.91 12.47
CA ASN A 517 19.89 37.89 11.04
C ASN A 517 18.89 38.74 10.23
N LEU A 518 17.61 38.71 10.61
CA LEU A 518 16.57 39.50 9.96
C LEU A 518 16.63 40.99 10.35
N SER A 519 16.95 41.31 11.60
CA SER A 519 16.92 42.68 12.14
C SER A 519 18.18 43.49 11.85
N ALA A 520 19.34 42.86 11.69
CA ALA A 520 20.61 43.54 11.41
C ALA A 520 20.58 44.56 10.25
N PRO A 521 20.01 44.26 9.06
CA PRO A 521 19.96 45.23 7.97
C PRO A 521 18.96 46.37 8.23
N ILE A 522 17.90 46.10 9.02
CA ILE A 522 16.91 47.11 9.45
C ILE A 522 17.58 48.14 10.37
N LEU A 523 18.55 47.70 11.18
CA LEU A 523 19.31 48.53 12.10
C LEU A 523 20.57 49.17 11.49
N ASN A 524 20.78 49.06 10.18
CA ASN A 524 21.94 49.59 9.46
C ASN A 524 23.30 49.03 9.92
N ILE A 525 23.33 47.78 10.39
CA ILE A 525 24.57 47.13 10.80
C ILE A 525 25.42 46.79 9.56
N PRO A 526 26.73 47.14 9.52
CA PRO A 526 27.59 46.81 8.39
C PRO A 526 27.71 45.30 8.16
N MET A 527 27.58 44.88 6.90
CA MET A 527 27.62 43.45 6.51
C MET A 527 28.89 42.73 6.97
N ALA A 528 30.06 43.38 6.91
CA ALA A 528 31.31 42.77 7.34
C ALA A 528 31.31 42.45 8.85
N GLN A 529 30.87 43.40 9.68
CA GLN A 529 30.75 43.19 11.13
C GLN A 529 29.71 42.12 11.44
N PHE A 530 28.60 42.10 10.70
CA PHE A 530 27.59 41.05 10.80
C PHE A 530 28.17 39.66 10.48
N PHE A 531 28.83 39.48 9.32
CA PHE A 531 29.40 38.21 8.88
C PHE A 531 30.38 37.64 9.91
N PHE A 532 31.36 38.44 10.35
CA PHE A 532 32.34 37.98 11.34
C PHE A 532 31.72 37.74 12.72
N SER A 533 30.66 38.48 13.09
CA SER A 533 29.93 38.21 14.33
C SER A 533 29.24 36.84 14.30
N VAL A 534 28.67 36.44 13.15
CA VAL A 534 28.06 35.11 12.97
C VAL A 534 29.15 34.03 13.02
N LEU A 535 30.22 34.24 12.26
CA LEU A 535 31.29 33.27 12.08
C LEU A 535 31.98 32.92 13.40
N ILE A 536 32.22 33.92 14.25
CA ILE A 536 32.93 33.75 15.52
C ILE A 536 31.95 33.50 16.67
N GLY A 537 30.86 34.29 16.74
CA GLY A 537 29.92 34.26 17.86
C GLY A 537 29.14 32.94 17.99
N LEU A 538 29.04 32.15 16.91
CA LEU A 538 28.35 30.85 16.93
C LEU A 538 29.29 29.64 17.02
N ILE A 539 30.61 29.84 17.09
CA ILE A 539 31.56 28.72 17.21
C ILE A 539 31.26 27.84 18.43
N PRO A 540 31.05 28.38 19.65
CA PRO A 540 30.80 27.53 20.81
C PRO A 540 29.51 26.71 20.68
N TYR A 541 28.46 27.33 20.14
CA TYR A 541 27.19 26.67 19.89
C TYR A 541 27.31 25.56 18.82
N ASN A 542 27.95 25.86 17.69
CA ASN A 542 28.19 24.90 16.62
C ASN A 542 29.07 23.74 17.10
N PHE A 543 30.09 24.02 17.92
CA PHE A 543 30.95 23.01 18.51
C PHE A 543 30.17 22.04 19.40
N ILE A 544 29.32 22.54 20.30
CA ILE A 544 28.48 21.70 21.15
C ILE A 544 27.59 20.78 20.30
N CYS A 545 26.91 21.32 19.28
CA CYS A 545 26.02 20.55 18.42
C CYS A 545 26.77 19.49 17.60
N VAL A 546 27.89 19.88 16.98
CA VAL A 546 28.71 18.98 16.15
C VAL A 546 29.37 17.89 16.99
N GLN A 547 29.91 18.23 18.15
CA GLN A 547 30.49 17.26 19.08
C GLN A 547 29.45 16.24 19.53
N THR A 548 28.23 16.69 19.80
CA THR A 548 27.08 15.82 20.11
C THR A 548 26.76 14.88 18.96
N GLY A 549 26.83 15.36 17.72
CA GLY A 549 26.70 14.55 16.51
C GLY A 549 27.77 13.47 16.36
N SER A 550 29.01 13.76 16.71
CA SER A 550 30.10 12.78 16.67
C SER A 550 29.94 11.65 17.69
N ILE A 551 29.15 11.86 18.75
CA ILE A 551 28.87 10.90 19.83
C ILE A 551 27.37 10.51 19.81
N LEU A 552 26.71 10.65 18.66
CA LEU A 552 25.25 10.49 18.53
C LEU A 552 24.72 9.12 18.98
N SER A 553 25.56 8.07 19.01
CA SER A 553 25.19 6.72 19.42
C SER A 553 24.89 6.57 20.92
N THR A 554 25.27 7.51 21.80
CA THR A 554 25.17 7.32 23.26
C THR A 554 24.08 8.14 23.96
N LEU A 555 23.41 9.07 23.26
CA LEU A 555 22.48 10.04 23.88
C LEU A 555 21.00 9.61 23.91
N THR A 556 20.29 9.86 25.00
CA THR A 556 18.85 9.53 25.13
C THR A 556 17.91 10.72 24.90
N SER A 557 18.37 11.97 25.05
CA SER A 557 17.59 13.18 24.77
C SER A 557 18.45 14.37 24.33
N LEU A 558 17.83 15.33 23.62
CA LEU A 558 18.46 16.58 23.18
C LEU A 558 18.45 17.68 24.25
N ASP A 559 17.66 17.53 25.32
CA ASP A 559 17.62 18.49 26.44
C ASP A 559 18.98 18.62 27.15
N ALA A 560 19.83 17.60 27.04
CA ALA A 560 21.20 17.63 27.52
C ALA A 560 22.06 18.71 26.84
N LEU A 561 21.75 19.10 25.59
CA LEU A 561 22.46 20.15 24.86
C LEU A 561 22.32 21.52 25.54
N PHE A 562 21.14 21.79 26.10
CA PHE A 562 20.81 23.04 26.81
C PHE A 562 20.72 22.82 28.32
N SER A 563 21.49 21.87 28.86
CA SER A 563 21.60 21.73 30.31
C SER A 563 22.02 23.05 30.96
N TRP A 564 21.54 23.31 32.18
CA TRP A 564 21.89 24.50 32.95
C TRP A 564 23.41 24.73 33.00
N GLY A 565 24.21 23.66 33.09
CA GLY A 565 25.67 23.74 33.04
C GLY A 565 26.24 24.27 31.73
N THR A 566 25.68 23.89 30.58
CA THR A 566 26.09 24.41 29.26
C THR A 566 25.67 25.87 29.10
N VAL A 567 24.47 26.23 29.56
CA VAL A 567 23.95 27.60 29.55
C VAL A 567 24.85 28.53 30.38
N PHE A 568 25.27 28.11 31.58
CA PHE A 568 26.21 28.88 32.41
C PHE A 568 27.57 29.08 31.73
N LYS A 569 28.11 28.06 31.05
CA LYS A 569 29.38 28.19 30.29
C LYS A 569 29.26 29.17 29.13
N LEU A 570 28.17 29.10 28.35
CA LEU A 570 27.92 30.03 27.25
C LEU A 570 27.74 31.46 27.78
N LEU A 571 27.04 31.63 28.91
CA LEU A 571 26.87 32.92 29.56
C LEU A 571 28.20 33.51 30.05
N ALA A 572 29.08 32.69 30.63
CA ALA A 572 30.42 33.12 31.04
C ALA A 572 31.25 33.60 29.84
N ILE A 573 31.25 32.86 28.72
CA ILE A 573 31.95 33.24 27.48
C ILE A 573 31.34 34.53 26.89
N ALA A 574 30.01 34.66 26.91
CA ALA A 574 29.33 35.87 26.46
C ALA A 574 29.75 37.11 27.27
N LEU A 575 29.82 37.00 28.61
CA LEU A 575 30.23 38.11 29.47
C LEU A 575 31.69 38.53 29.21
N VAL A 576 32.60 37.59 28.95
CA VAL A 576 33.99 37.90 28.58
C VAL A 576 34.06 38.70 27.27
N ALA A 577 33.19 38.40 26.30
CA ALA A 577 33.14 39.13 25.04
C ALA A 577 32.76 40.62 25.17
N LEU A 578 32.13 41.04 26.27
CA LEU A 578 31.78 42.44 26.56
C LEU A 578 32.94 43.24 27.19
N VAL A 579 33.96 42.57 27.72
CA VAL A 579 35.09 43.22 28.41
C VAL A 579 35.84 44.19 27.48
N PRO A 580 36.23 43.81 26.25
CA PRO A 580 36.90 44.75 25.34
C PRO A 580 36.01 45.95 24.97
N GLY A 581 34.71 45.72 24.71
CA GLY A 581 33.79 46.79 24.33
C GLY A 581 33.55 47.83 25.44
N THR A 582 33.48 47.38 26.69
CA THR A 582 33.30 48.28 27.85
C THR A 582 34.59 49.03 28.20
N LEU A 583 35.76 48.39 28.03
CA LEU A 583 37.06 49.04 28.19
C LEU A 583 37.29 50.12 27.13
N ILE A 584 37.02 49.83 25.85
CA ILE A 584 37.15 50.81 24.75
C ILE A 584 36.26 52.03 25.01
N LYS A 585 35.03 51.83 25.49
CA LYS A 585 34.11 52.91 25.84
C LYS A 585 34.60 53.76 27.02
N LYS A 586 35.19 53.12 28.03
CA LYS A 586 35.75 53.78 29.22
C LYS A 586 37.04 54.56 28.91
N PHE A 587 37.89 54.06 28.03
CA PHE A 587 39.10 54.77 27.56
C PHE A 587 38.75 55.93 26.61
N SER A 588 37.82 55.73 25.68
CA SER A 588 37.35 56.80 24.77
C SER A 588 36.69 57.97 25.52
N GLN A 589 35.93 57.72 26.59
CA GLN A 589 35.40 58.80 27.46
C GLN A 589 36.49 59.50 28.30
N LYS A 590 37.55 58.77 28.69
CA LYS A 590 38.69 59.35 29.42
C LYS A 590 39.52 60.27 28.53
N ASP A 591 39.75 59.90 27.27
CA ASP A 591 40.49 60.73 26.31
C ASP A 591 39.71 62.01 25.93
N LEU A 592 38.38 61.93 25.84
CA LEU A 592 37.50 63.10 25.68
C LEU A 592 37.54 64.05 26.89
N HIS A 593 37.63 63.52 28.12
CA HIS A 593 37.78 64.34 29.33
C HIS A 593 39.18 64.97 29.48
N LEU A 594 40.24 64.27 29.08
CA LEU A 594 41.62 64.77 29.11
C LEU A 594 41.85 65.94 28.13
N ASN A 595 41.27 65.87 26.93
CA ASN A 595 41.31 66.96 25.94
C ASN A 595 40.48 68.19 26.35
N GLY A 596 39.39 67.99 27.11
CA GLY A 596 38.59 69.10 27.67
C GLY A 596 39.37 69.93 28.72
N THR A 597 40.16 69.27 29.57
CA THR A 597 41.00 69.94 30.57
C THR A 597 42.26 70.60 29.99
N SER A 598 42.84 70.04 28.92
CA SER A 598 43.99 70.65 28.23
C SER A 598 43.63 71.98 27.55
N ASN A 599 42.45 72.07 26.91
CA ASN A 599 41.98 73.30 26.28
C ASN A 599 41.56 74.39 27.28
N ALA A 600 41.13 74.03 28.49
CA ALA A 600 40.82 75.01 29.54
C ALA A 600 42.07 75.69 30.11
N ASN A 601 43.20 74.98 30.22
CA ASN A 601 44.45 75.56 30.71
C ASN A 601 45.16 76.45 29.66
N HIS A 602 44.89 76.24 28.36
CA HIS A 602 45.49 77.07 27.30
C HIS A 602 44.79 78.42 27.09
N LEU A 603 43.54 78.58 27.55
CA LEU A 603 42.80 79.86 27.46
C LEU A 603 43.08 80.83 28.61
N ASN A 604 43.55 80.34 29.77
CA ASN A 604 43.85 81.22 30.92
C ASN A 604 45.25 81.86 30.89
N SER A 605 46.14 81.45 29.98
CA SER A 605 47.48 82.05 29.84
C SER A 605 47.58 83.17 28.80
N ARG A 606 46.49 83.49 28.08
CA ARG A 606 46.52 84.49 26.98
C ARG A 606 45.81 85.81 27.28
N LYS A 607 45.41 86.06 28.53
CA LYS A 607 44.91 87.36 29.01
C LYS A 607 45.91 87.98 29.99
N HIS A 608 47.07 88.40 29.51
CA HIS A 608 47.90 89.48 30.07
C HIS A 608 49.12 89.70 29.15
N THR A 609 48.89 90.43 28.06
CA THR A 609 49.79 91.44 27.48
C THR A 609 49.04 92.27 26.45
#